data_AF-D8DT47-F1
#
_entry.id   AF-D8DT47-F1
#
_cell.length_a   1.000
_cell.length_b   1.000
_cell.length_c   1.000
_cell.angle_alpha   90.00
_cell.angle_beta   90.00
_cell.angle_gamma   90.00
#
_symmetry.space_group_name_H-M   'P 1'
#
loop_
_entity.id
_entity.type
_entity.pdbx_description
1 polymer ?
#
loop_
_entity_poly.entity_id
_entity_poly.type
_entity_poly.pdbx_seq_one_letter_code
_entity_poly.pdbx_strand_id
1 'polypeptide(L)'
;MTTTKGWKLSSKAEQKVLRKRSSSYLVLALEMEDGKHYLSVVNPKFSTIIDRQIRGVRQIQNYGWYSSRDAYFDSFPQVRSLRGRSVTVDLFEEKLGEMQQVFL
;
A
#
# COMPACT_ATOMS: atom_id res chain seq x y z
N MET A 1 31.35 -29.66 10.72
CA MET A 1 30.55 -28.94 9.71
C MET A 1 29.09 -28.99 10.15
N THR A 2 28.51 -27.90 10.63
CA THR A 2 27.12 -27.85 11.11
C THR A 2 26.18 -27.62 9.92
N THR A 3 25.45 -28.66 9.52
CA THR A 3 24.46 -28.60 8.44
C THR A 3 23.21 -27.88 8.96
N THR A 4 22.88 -26.72 8.41
CA THR A 4 21.67 -25.97 8.78
C THR A 4 20.49 -26.58 8.01
N LYS A 5 19.80 -27.52 8.64
CA LYS A 5 18.60 -28.17 8.08
C LYS A 5 17.50 -27.11 7.89
N GLY A 6 16.96 -27.06 6.67
CA GLY A 6 16.17 -25.95 6.14
C GLY A 6 14.97 -25.50 6.99
N TRP A 7 14.80 -24.18 7.06
CA TRP A 7 13.61 -23.55 7.61
C TRP A 7 12.41 -23.83 6.72
N LYS A 8 11.48 -24.63 7.23
CA LYS A 8 10.16 -24.83 6.63
C LYS A 8 9.25 -23.71 7.14
N LEU A 9 8.68 -22.91 6.23
CA LEU A 9 7.67 -21.91 6.59
C LEU A 9 6.52 -22.61 7.32
N SER A 10 6.07 -22.04 8.44
CA SER A 10 4.91 -22.57 9.16
C SER A 10 3.67 -22.43 8.28
N SER A 11 2.82 -23.45 8.25
CA SER A 11 1.52 -23.46 7.55
C SER A 11 0.64 -22.24 7.87
N LYS A 12 0.84 -21.61 9.03
CA LYS A 12 0.18 -20.36 9.42
C LYS A 12 0.66 -19.13 8.63
N ALA A 13 1.95 -19.09 8.28
CA ALA A 13 2.52 -18.06 7.42
C ALA A 13 2.07 -18.24 5.97
N GLU A 14 2.02 -19.47 5.46
CA GLU A 14 1.49 -19.79 4.13
C GLU A 14 0.02 -19.39 3.98
N GLN A 15 -0.82 -19.72 4.97
CA GLN A 15 -2.23 -19.30 4.97
C GLN A 15 -2.40 -17.78 5.01
N LYS A 16 -1.51 -17.08 5.72
CA LYS A 16 -1.50 -15.60 5.75
C LYS A 16 -1.15 -15.01 4.38
N VAL A 17 -0.18 -15.61 3.67
CA VAL A 17 0.18 -15.20 2.31
C VAL A 17 -0.97 -15.47 1.33
N LEU A 18 -1.63 -16.64 1.41
CA LEU A 18 -2.78 -16.95 0.58
C LEU A 18 -3.96 -16.00 0.79
N ARG A 19 -4.29 -15.67 2.05
CA ARG A 19 -5.35 -14.69 2.36
C ARG A 19 -5.01 -13.29 1.87
N LYS A 20 -3.73 -12.92 1.90
CA LYS A 20 -3.24 -11.63 1.37
C LYS A 20 -3.50 -11.55 -0.13
N ARG A 21 -3.18 -12.59 -0.90
CA ARG A 21 -3.40 -12.67 -2.36
C ARG A 21 -4.85 -12.65 -2.80
N SER A 22 -5.79 -13.05 -1.93
CA SER A 22 -7.22 -13.09 -2.25
C SER A 22 -7.99 -11.84 -1.81
N SER A 23 -7.34 -10.93 -1.09
CA SER A 23 -7.94 -9.69 -0.60
C SER A 23 -7.52 -8.51 -1.48
N SER A 24 -8.46 -7.66 -1.88
CA SER A 24 -8.14 -6.37 -2.51
C SER A 24 -7.36 -5.48 -1.54
N TYR A 25 -6.31 -4.86 -2.05
CA TYR A 25 -5.48 -3.90 -1.34
C TYR A 25 -6.14 -2.52 -1.37
N LEU A 26 -6.29 -1.91 -0.19
CA LEU A 26 -6.59 -0.49 -0.09
C LEU A 26 -5.28 0.28 -0.26
N VAL A 27 -5.16 1.01 -1.36
CA VAL A 27 -4.00 1.80 -1.72
C VAL A 27 -4.32 3.27 -1.51
N LEU A 28 -3.42 3.98 -0.87
CA LEU A 28 -3.41 5.42 -0.77
C LEU A 28 -2.37 5.95 -1.75
N ALA A 29 -2.82 6.79 -2.67
CA ALA A 29 -1.97 7.51 -3.59
C ALA A 29 -1.87 8.98 -3.16
N LEU A 30 -0.64 9.48 -3.09
CA LEU A 30 -0.32 10.82 -2.63
C LEU A 30 0.58 11.53 -3.64
N GLU A 31 0.22 12.76 -3.93
CA GLU A 31 1.00 13.73 -4.69
C GLU A 31 1.39 14.86 -3.76
N MET A 32 2.69 15.07 -3.59
CA MET A 32 3.25 16.15 -2.78
C MET A 32 3.49 17.38 -3.64
N GLU A 33 3.48 18.56 -3.01
CA GLU A 33 3.78 19.84 -3.66
C GLU A 33 5.19 19.89 -4.31
N ASP A 34 6.14 19.10 -3.79
CA ASP A 34 7.50 18.94 -4.34
C ASP A 34 7.55 18.02 -5.59
N GLY A 35 6.40 17.66 -6.16
CA GLY A 35 6.28 16.73 -7.31
C GLY A 35 6.60 15.27 -6.97
N LYS A 36 6.79 14.94 -5.68
CA LYS A 36 7.04 13.58 -5.22
C LYS A 36 5.74 12.79 -5.10
N HIS A 37 5.76 11.58 -5.63
CA HIS A 37 4.61 10.69 -5.65
C HIS A 37 4.83 9.51 -4.72
N TYR A 38 3.79 9.15 -3.97
CA TYR A 38 3.84 8.05 -3.02
C TYR A 38 2.66 7.10 -3.17
N LEU A 39 2.95 5.81 -3.09
CA LEU A 39 1.96 4.74 -3.00
C LEU A 39 2.12 3.99 -1.68
N SER A 40 0.99 3.70 -1.04
CA SER A 40 0.96 3.06 0.27
C SER A 40 -0.18 2.07 0.37
N VAL A 41 0.07 0.84 0.83
CA VAL A 41 -1.01 -0.09 1.15
C VAL A 41 -1.45 0.15 2.59
N VAL A 42 -2.70 0.56 2.78
CA VAL A 42 -3.25 0.94 4.07
C VAL A 42 -4.10 -0.18 4.63
N ASN A 43 -4.02 -0.41 5.95
CA ASN A 43 -4.98 -1.25 6.63
C ASN A 43 -6.35 -0.52 6.70
N PRO A 44 -7.45 -1.08 6.17
CA PRO A 44 -8.75 -0.42 6.12
C PRO A 44 -9.25 0.12 7.46
N LYS A 45 -8.89 -0.53 8.59
CA LYS A 45 -9.26 -0.08 9.93
C LYS A 45 -8.69 1.30 10.31
N PHE A 46 -7.58 1.69 9.69
CA PHE A 46 -6.88 2.95 9.96
C PHE A 46 -7.11 4.00 8.86
N SER A 47 -7.85 3.64 7.80
CA SER A 47 -8.05 4.49 6.64
C SER A 47 -8.71 5.83 6.99
N THR A 48 -9.76 5.82 7.80
CA THR A 48 -10.44 7.04 8.29
C THR A 48 -9.52 7.94 9.13
N ILE A 49 -8.61 7.35 9.93
CA ILE A 49 -7.66 8.12 10.74
C ILE A 49 -6.63 8.80 9.84
N ILE A 50 -6.10 8.04 8.87
CA ILE A 50 -5.13 8.55 7.90
C ILE A 50 -5.76 9.63 7.02
N ASP A 51 -7.01 9.44 6.57
CA ASP A 51 -7.74 10.43 5.77
C ASP A 51 -7.87 11.77 6.50
N ARG A 52 -8.23 11.74 7.79
CA ARG A 52 -8.25 12.96 8.63
C ARG A 52 -6.87 13.61 8.78
N GLN A 53 -5.82 12.81 8.90
CA GLN A 53 -4.45 13.33 9.01
C GLN A 53 -4.02 14.02 7.71
N ILE A 54 -4.27 13.41 6.56
CA ILE A 54 -3.90 13.93 5.23
C ILE A 54 -4.53 15.30 5.00
N ARG A 55 -5.81 15.47 5.32
CA ARG A 55 -6.52 16.76 5.17
C ARG A 55 -5.88 17.91 5.96
N GLY A 56 -5.09 17.61 6.99
CA GLY A 56 -4.38 18.60 7.79
C GLY A 56 -2.96 18.92 7.30
N VAL A 57 -2.42 18.16 6.34
CA VAL A 57 -1.04 18.32 5.86
C VAL A 57 -1.04 19.22 4.63
N ARG A 58 -0.45 20.42 4.77
CA ARG A 58 -0.42 21.42 3.69
C ARG A 58 0.47 21.04 2.51
N GLN A 59 1.47 20.21 2.74
CA GLN A 59 2.45 19.78 1.74
C GLN A 59 1.90 18.74 0.74
N ILE A 60 0.68 18.23 0.99
CA ILE A 60 0.01 17.29 0.10
C ILE A 60 -0.81 18.11 -0.89
N GLN A 61 -0.42 18.02 -2.17
CA GLN A 61 -1.11 18.71 -3.25
C GLN A 61 -2.40 17.97 -3.61
N ASN A 62 -2.32 16.64 -3.73
CA ASN A 62 -3.46 15.81 -4.06
C ASN A 62 -3.36 14.43 -3.41
N TYR A 63 -4.51 13.81 -3.15
CA TYR A 63 -4.56 12.46 -2.63
C TYR A 63 -5.81 11.73 -3.10
N GLY A 64 -5.71 10.40 -3.18
CA GLY A 64 -6.84 9.55 -3.54
C GLY A 64 -6.73 8.18 -2.91
N TRP A 65 -7.90 7.61 -2.62
CA TRP A 65 -8.04 6.25 -2.14
C TRP A 65 -8.39 5.33 -3.31
N TYR A 66 -7.73 4.19 -3.37
CA TYR A 66 -7.84 3.25 -4.47
C TYR A 66 -7.91 1.82 -3.95
N SER A 67 -8.55 0.95 -4.71
CA SER A 67 -8.57 -0.49 -4.50
C SER A 67 -7.84 -1.16 -5.65
N SER A 68 -6.85 -2.00 -5.32
CA SER A 68 -6.07 -2.77 -6.30
C SER A 68 -6.05 -4.25 -5.96
N ARG A 69 -5.93 -5.10 -6.98
CA ARG A 69 -5.62 -6.53 -6.84
C ARG A 69 -4.26 -6.89 -7.45
N ASP A 70 -3.48 -5.88 -7.82
CA ASP A 70 -2.17 -6.08 -8.43
C ASP A 70 -1.17 -6.70 -7.43
N ALA A 71 -0.45 -7.72 -7.90
CA ALA A 71 0.62 -8.38 -7.18
C ALA A 71 1.79 -7.44 -6.86
N TYR A 72 1.93 -6.30 -7.54
CA TYR A 72 2.88 -5.25 -7.18
C TYR A 72 2.79 -4.87 -5.69
N PHE A 73 1.57 -4.83 -5.15
CA PHE A 73 1.30 -4.49 -3.74
C PHE A 73 1.53 -5.64 -2.75
N ASP A 74 1.82 -6.87 -3.22
CA ASP A 74 2.17 -8.00 -2.33
C ASP A 74 3.42 -7.67 -1.50
N SER A 75 4.37 -6.95 -2.10
CA SER A 75 5.64 -6.56 -1.46
C SER A 75 5.47 -5.42 -0.46
N PHE A 76 4.34 -4.71 -0.51
CA PHE A 76 4.11 -3.55 0.36
C PHE A 76 3.66 -4.01 1.75
N PRO A 77 4.21 -3.42 2.81
CA PRO A 77 3.67 -3.58 4.15
C PRO A 77 2.33 -2.86 4.27
N GLN A 78 1.38 -3.44 5.01
CA GLN A 78 0.14 -2.75 5.37
C GLN A 78 0.44 -1.72 6.46
N VAL A 79 0.40 -0.45 6.08
CA VAL A 79 0.67 0.67 7.00
C VAL A 79 -0.56 1.03 7.82
N ARG A 80 -0.30 1.55 9.02
CA ARG A 80 -1.30 2.05 9.99
C ARG A 80 -1.13 3.55 10.26
N SER A 81 -0.28 4.19 9.46
CA SER A 81 0.18 5.57 9.59
C SER A 81 0.51 6.11 8.21
N LEU A 82 0.64 7.43 8.10
CA LEU A 82 1.01 8.16 6.88
C LEU A 82 2.46 7.85 6.48
N ARG A 83 2.67 6.71 5.84
CA ARG A 83 3.94 6.24 5.29
C ARG A 83 3.69 5.66 3.92
N GLY A 84 4.52 6.02 2.96
CA GLY A 84 4.44 5.52 1.60
C GLY A 84 5.80 5.25 1.00
N ARG A 85 5.79 4.46 -0.06
CA ARG A 85 6.97 4.27 -0.90
C ARG A 85 6.98 5.36 -1.95
N SER A 86 8.10 6.06 -2.08
CA SER A 86 8.30 7.00 -3.19
C SER A 86 8.34 6.21 -4.49
N VAL A 87 7.61 6.68 -5.49
CA VAL A 87 7.59 6.12 -6.84
C VAL A 87 7.85 7.22 -7.87
N THR A 88 8.26 6.83 -9.07
CA THR A 88 8.36 7.75 -10.20
C THR A 88 6.96 8.15 -10.67
N VAL A 89 6.87 9.29 -11.36
CA VAL A 89 5.60 9.80 -11.90
C VAL A 89 4.99 8.79 -12.88
N ASP A 90 5.79 8.23 -13.80
CA ASP A 90 5.32 7.26 -14.79
C ASP A 90 4.69 6.02 -14.13
N LEU A 91 5.34 5.49 -13.09
CA LEU A 91 4.83 4.33 -12.36
C LEU A 91 3.58 4.69 -11.55
N PHE A 92 3.51 5.92 -11.02
CA PHE A 92 2.35 6.39 -10.29
C PHE A 92 1.12 6.45 -11.20
N GLU A 93 1.25 7.06 -12.38
CA GLU A 93 0.17 7.19 -13.36
C GLU A 93 -0.26 5.84 -13.93
N GLU A 94 0.71 4.98 -14.29
CA GLU A 94 0.44 3.60 -14.73
C GLU A 94 -0.40 2.87 -13.69
N LYS A 95 0.03 2.89 -12.42
CA LYS A 95 -0.65 2.19 -11.34
C LYS A 95 -2.00 2.81 -11.02
N LEU A 96 -2.16 4.13 -11.12
CA LEU A 96 -3.45 4.80 -10.97
C LEU A 96 -4.46 4.33 -12.02
N GLY A 97 -4.02 4.15 -13.27
CA GLY A 97 -4.88 3.69 -14.38
C GLY A 97 -5.38 2.25 -14.22
N GLU A 98 -4.61 1.40 -13.55
CA GLU A 98 -5.00 0.01 -13.24
C GLU A 98 -5.89 -0.12 -12.01
N MET A 99 -5.93 0.92 -11.17
CA MET A 99 -6.64 0.93 -9.91
C MET A 99 -8.07 1.41 -10.05
N GLN A 100 -8.93 0.95 -9.13
CA GLN A 100 -10.27 1.50 -8.98
C GLN A 100 -10.29 2.51 -7.84
N GLN A 101 -10.64 3.77 -8.12
CA GLN A 101 -10.81 4.78 -7.09
C GLN A 101 -11.98 4.42 -6.16
N VAL A 102 -11.78 4.62 -4.85
CA VAL A 102 -12.78 4.41 -3.81
C VAL A 102 -12.92 5.67 -2.96
N PHE A 103 -14.10 5.88 -2.41
CA PHE A 103 -14.38 6.99 -1.49
C PHE A 103 -14.58 6.42 -0.08
N LEU A 104 -13.94 7.03 0.91
CA LEU A 104 -14.03 6.67 2.32
C LEU A 104 -15.00 7.57 3.10
#